data_AF-A0A3C1HT87-F1
#
_entry.id   AF-A0A3C1HT87-F1
#
_cell.length_a   1.000
_cell.length_b   1.000
_cell.length_c   1.000
_cell.angle_alpha   90.00
_cell.angle_beta   90.00
_cell.angle_gamma   90.00
#
_symmetry.space_group_name_H-M   'P 1'
#
loop_
_entity.id
_entity.type
_entity.pdbx_description
1 polymer ?
#
loop_
_entity_poly.entity_id
_entity_poly.type
_entity_poly.pdbx_seq_one_letter_code
_entity_poly.pdbx_strand_id
1 'polypeptide(L)'
;MLFLISILISSLCFISFSVRKFNVSCKKQSSAKASLLEVLCRIEKDMQVLKEDLCDYEGSRGTEYIKDRWKEYSLELSDVSSGINVDRLDEKYCREMPLEKLLKEPVCAASYGWYNSRLCGKENLKFGFPFVNALPVLNANYAHKDLVQAVLDAYKEGPEEKRRFLSLLKDSRADRKSSLEALNAKENSGVLDFLGFKTAFWKVTIHKDGYFAESVMCAVPKEIDSQEILEYRPVERKIWRVTEE
;
A
#
# COMPACT_ATOMS: atom_id res chain seq x y z
N MET A 1 -6.73 -35.64 57.69
CA MET A 1 -6.18 -34.26 57.70
C MET A 1 -4.96 -34.12 56.77
N LEU A 2 -3.93 -34.96 56.91
CA LEU A 2 -2.72 -34.92 56.05
C LEU A 2 -2.99 -35.08 54.54
N PHE A 3 -3.94 -35.94 54.16
CA PHE A 3 -4.33 -36.14 52.76
C PHE A 3 -4.91 -34.86 52.11
N LEU A 4 -5.81 -34.16 52.81
CA LEU A 4 -6.39 -32.89 52.35
C LEU A 4 -5.32 -31.79 52.23
N ILE A 5 -4.38 -31.74 53.17
CA ILE A 5 -3.23 -30.82 53.10
C ILE A 5 -2.37 -31.13 51.87
N SER A 6 -2.13 -32.40 51.55
CA SER A 6 -1.35 -32.79 50.37
C SER A 6 -2.01 -32.40 49.04
N ILE A 7 -3.35 -32.50 48.96
CA ILE A 7 -4.13 -32.08 47.78
C ILE A 7 -4.07 -30.57 47.61
N LEU A 8 -4.21 -29.81 48.71
CA LEU A 8 -4.12 -28.35 48.69
C LEU A 8 -2.72 -27.86 48.30
N ILE A 9 -1.66 -28.50 48.80
CA ILE A 9 -0.29 -28.18 48.40
C ILE A 9 -0.09 -28.50 46.92
N SER A 10 -0.55 -29.67 46.46
CA SER A 10 -0.42 -30.06 45.05
C SER A 10 -1.17 -29.10 44.12
N SER A 11 -2.39 -28.69 44.46
CA SER A 11 -3.16 -27.74 43.66
C SER A 11 -2.50 -26.35 43.62
N LEU A 12 -1.96 -25.87 44.73
CA LEU A 12 -1.17 -24.63 44.78
C LEU A 12 0.10 -24.70 43.93
N CYS A 13 0.79 -25.85 43.94
CA CYS A 13 1.94 -26.09 43.07
C CYS A 13 1.54 -26.09 41.58
N PHE A 14 0.42 -26.74 41.22
CA PHE A 14 -0.11 -26.73 39.85
C PHE A 14 -0.51 -25.32 39.38
N ILE A 15 -1.16 -24.54 40.25
CA ILE A 15 -1.52 -23.14 39.94
C ILE A 15 -0.24 -22.33 39.74
N SER A 16 0.73 -22.43 40.65
CA SER A 16 2.00 -21.71 40.58
C SER A 16 2.81 -22.08 39.33
N PHE A 17 2.85 -23.36 38.97
CA PHE A 17 3.48 -23.83 37.73
C PHE A 17 2.77 -23.29 36.49
N SER A 18 1.44 -23.32 36.47
CA SER A 18 0.61 -22.81 35.37
C SER A 18 0.79 -21.31 35.19
N VAL A 19 0.78 -20.53 36.28
CA VAL A 19 1.04 -19.08 36.28
C VAL A 19 2.46 -18.78 35.78
N ARG A 20 3.47 -19.54 36.23
CA ARG A 20 4.85 -19.38 35.74
C ARG A 20 4.94 -19.65 34.24
N LYS A 21 4.33 -20.74 33.76
CA LYS A 21 4.30 -21.09 32.34
C LYS A 21 3.58 -20.03 31.50
N PHE A 22 2.45 -19.53 32.00
CA PHE A 22 1.71 -18.42 31.38
C PHE A 22 2.56 -17.15 31.30
N ASN A 23 3.19 -16.73 32.40
CA ASN A 23 4.04 -15.55 32.44
C ASN A 23 5.24 -15.65 31.49
N VAL A 24 5.89 -16.82 31.42
CA VAL A 24 6.99 -17.06 30.46
C VAL A 24 6.47 -16.97 29.03
N SER A 25 5.30 -17.55 28.74
CA SER A 25 4.68 -17.45 27.42
C SER A 25 4.37 -15.99 27.05
N CYS A 26 3.72 -15.24 27.93
CA CYS A 26 3.43 -13.81 27.72
C CYS A 26 4.69 -12.98 27.49
N LYS A 27 5.76 -13.22 28.27
CA LYS A 27 7.05 -12.55 28.07
C LYS A 27 7.66 -12.86 26.71
N LYS A 28 7.65 -14.12 26.28
CA LYS A 28 8.12 -14.52 24.94
C LYS A 28 7.33 -13.84 23.83
N GLN A 29 5.99 -13.82 23.94
CA GLN A 29 5.13 -13.18 22.95
C GLN A 29 5.36 -11.66 22.87
N SER A 30 5.49 -10.99 24.02
CA SER A 30 5.78 -9.56 24.09
C SER A 30 7.15 -9.24 23.45
N SER A 31 8.18 -10.04 23.78
CA SER A 31 9.51 -9.89 23.20
C SER A 31 9.52 -10.09 21.68
N ALA A 32 8.78 -11.08 21.17
CA ALA A 32 8.69 -11.33 19.72
C ALA A 32 8.01 -10.15 19.00
N LYS A 33 6.89 -9.65 19.55
CA LYS A 33 6.21 -8.46 19.00
C LYS A 33 7.11 -7.22 19.01
N ALA A 34 7.84 -6.98 20.09
CA ALA A 34 8.75 -5.85 20.20
C ALA A 34 9.90 -5.93 19.17
N SER A 35 10.48 -7.12 18.99
CA SER A 35 11.54 -7.35 17.99
C SER A 35 11.03 -7.12 16.56
N LEU A 36 9.83 -7.61 16.23
CA LEU A 36 9.23 -7.38 14.92
C LEU A 36 8.88 -5.92 14.67
N LEU A 37 8.38 -5.21 15.69
CA LEU A 37 8.12 -3.78 15.58
C LEU A 37 9.42 -3.00 15.32
N GLU A 38 10.51 -3.38 15.97
CA GLU A 38 11.82 -2.76 15.74
C GLU A 38 12.28 -2.96 14.29
N VAL A 39 12.14 -4.17 13.75
CA VAL A 39 12.47 -4.46 12.35
C VAL A 39 11.58 -3.65 11.41
N LEU A 40 10.27 -3.62 11.66
CA LEU A 40 9.32 -2.84 10.87
C LEU A 40 9.72 -1.36 10.84
N CYS A 41 10.02 -0.75 12.00
CA CYS A 41 10.51 0.62 12.09
C CYS A 41 11.82 0.87 11.32
N ARG A 42 12.70 -0.13 11.18
CA ARG A 42 13.92 -0.02 10.37
C ARG A 42 13.60 -0.09 8.88
N ILE A 43 12.69 -0.96 8.46
CA ILE A 43 12.20 -1.02 7.08
C ILE A 43 11.56 0.32 6.68
N GLU A 44 10.72 0.90 7.56
CA GLU A 44 10.09 2.20 7.32
C GLU A 44 11.11 3.35 7.10
N LYS A 45 12.28 3.26 7.74
CA LYS A 45 13.38 4.20 7.48
C LYS A 45 14.03 3.95 6.13
N ASP A 46 14.21 2.70 5.73
CA ASP A 46 14.75 2.37 4.42
C ASP A 46 13.77 2.71 3.28
N MET A 47 12.46 2.68 3.53
CA MET A 47 11.42 3.13 2.58
C MET A 47 11.61 4.59 2.15
N GLN A 48 12.34 5.42 2.93
CA GLN A 48 12.64 6.80 2.52
C GLN A 48 13.47 6.88 1.23
N VAL A 49 14.16 5.80 0.83
CA VAL A 49 14.91 5.78 -0.43
C VAL A 49 13.99 5.98 -1.65
N LEU A 50 12.72 5.56 -1.55
CA LEU A 50 11.75 5.65 -2.65
C LEU A 50 11.39 7.09 -3.01
N LYS A 51 11.66 8.06 -2.14
CA LYS A 51 11.37 9.48 -2.43
C LYS A 51 12.24 10.02 -3.57
N GLU A 52 13.45 9.48 -3.73
CA GLU A 52 14.42 9.90 -4.73
C GLU A 52 14.18 9.22 -6.09
N ASP A 53 13.44 8.10 -6.12
CA ASP A 53 13.05 7.46 -7.37
C ASP A 53 12.08 8.39 -8.12
N LEU A 54 12.19 8.52 -9.44
CA LEU A 54 11.18 9.26 -10.22
C LEU A 54 9.90 8.45 -10.42
N CYS A 55 10.03 7.12 -10.41
CA CYS A 55 8.95 6.16 -10.54
C CYS A 55 9.20 5.02 -9.56
N ASP A 56 8.27 4.76 -8.66
CA ASP A 56 8.34 3.62 -7.74
C ASP A 56 7.25 2.60 -8.09
N TYR A 57 7.69 1.37 -8.22
CA TYR A 57 6.85 0.21 -8.47
C TYR A 57 7.60 -1.02 -7.97
N GLU A 58 6.92 -2.14 -7.96
CA GLU A 58 7.41 -3.42 -7.49
C GLU A 58 8.38 -3.96 -8.52
N GLY A 59 9.66 -4.05 -8.13
CA GLY A 59 10.77 -4.33 -9.04
C GLY A 59 11.53 -3.06 -9.46
N SER A 60 11.15 -1.88 -8.97
CA SER A 60 12.03 -0.71 -9.11
C SER A 60 13.29 -0.89 -8.27
N ARG A 61 14.38 -0.23 -8.67
CA ARG A 61 15.67 -0.29 -7.94
C ARG A 61 15.52 -0.04 -6.44
N GLY A 62 14.72 0.96 -6.05
CA GLY A 62 14.46 1.26 -4.65
C GLY A 62 13.72 0.14 -3.93
N THR A 63 12.68 -0.44 -4.53
CA THR A 63 11.92 -1.54 -3.90
C THR A 63 12.71 -2.84 -3.85
N GLU A 64 13.50 -3.16 -4.87
CA GLU A 64 14.41 -4.31 -4.89
C GLU A 64 15.49 -4.19 -3.82
N TYR A 65 16.11 -3.01 -3.67
CA TYR A 65 17.08 -2.75 -2.61
C TYR A 65 16.50 -3.05 -1.21
N ILE A 66 15.27 -2.60 -0.94
CA ILE A 66 14.61 -2.85 0.35
C ILE A 66 14.29 -4.35 0.50
N LYS A 67 13.73 -5.00 -0.53
CA LYS A 67 13.43 -6.44 -0.51
C LYS A 67 14.67 -7.28 -0.25
N ASP A 68 15.78 -6.98 -0.93
CA ASP A 68 17.05 -7.70 -0.76
C ASP A 68 17.65 -7.52 0.64
N ARG A 69 17.59 -6.29 1.17
CA ARG A 69 18.12 -5.98 2.50
C ARG A 69 17.37 -6.71 3.61
N TRP A 70 16.06 -6.92 3.44
CA TRP A 70 15.18 -7.50 4.46
C TRP A 70 14.65 -8.90 4.08
N LYS A 71 15.31 -9.60 3.16
CA LYS A 71 14.91 -10.92 2.66
C LYS A 71 14.70 -11.98 3.75
N GLU A 72 15.41 -11.87 4.88
CA GLU A 72 15.29 -12.79 6.00
C GLU A 72 13.92 -12.71 6.72
N TYR A 73 13.14 -11.66 6.48
CA TYR A 73 11.81 -11.43 7.06
C TYR A 73 10.67 -11.70 6.08
N SER A 74 10.93 -12.37 4.95
CA SER A 74 9.93 -12.61 3.89
C SER A 74 9.17 -11.33 3.53
N LEU A 75 9.91 -10.24 3.33
CA LEU A 75 9.33 -8.91 3.09
C LEU A 75 8.53 -8.88 1.78
N GLU A 76 7.29 -8.43 1.88
CA GLU A 76 6.43 -8.08 0.77
C GLU A 76 6.21 -6.56 0.76
N LEU A 77 6.31 -5.96 -0.43
CA LEU A 77 5.98 -4.56 -0.69
C LEU A 77 4.88 -4.54 -1.72
N SER A 78 3.74 -3.98 -1.37
CA SER A 78 2.59 -3.89 -2.28
C SER A 78 2.05 -2.46 -2.34
N ASP A 79 1.72 -2.00 -3.54
CA ASP A 79 0.96 -0.77 -3.73
C ASP A 79 -0.49 -1.00 -3.24
N VAL A 80 -0.90 -0.18 -2.27
CA VAL A 80 -2.27 -0.12 -1.76
C VAL A 80 -2.92 1.25 -1.99
N SER A 81 -2.26 2.11 -2.77
CA SER A 81 -2.86 3.33 -3.30
C SER A 81 -3.90 2.96 -4.34
N SER A 82 -5.14 3.07 -3.91
CA SER A 82 -6.22 2.52 -4.67
C SER A 82 -6.90 3.60 -5.50
N GLY A 83 -6.37 3.82 -6.71
CA GLY A 83 -6.98 4.51 -7.85
C GLY A 83 -7.12 6.02 -7.74
N ILE A 84 -8.28 6.60 -8.11
CA ILE A 84 -8.51 8.03 -8.41
C ILE A 84 -8.95 8.83 -7.19
N ASN A 85 -8.28 9.94 -6.86
CA ASN A 85 -8.77 10.94 -5.89
C ASN A 85 -9.89 11.82 -6.49
N VAL A 86 -11.14 11.56 -6.12
CA VAL A 86 -12.34 12.30 -6.55
C VAL A 86 -12.37 13.74 -6.02
N ASP A 87 -11.69 14.05 -4.90
CA ASP A 87 -11.64 15.42 -4.37
C ASP A 87 -10.70 16.33 -5.19
N ARG A 88 -9.81 15.72 -5.98
CA ARG A 88 -8.89 16.39 -6.92
C ARG A 88 -9.30 16.19 -8.37
N LEU A 89 -10.35 15.42 -8.62
CA LEU A 89 -10.92 15.25 -9.94
C LEU A 89 -11.75 16.50 -10.26
N ASP A 90 -11.22 17.37 -11.13
CA ASP A 90 -11.97 18.52 -11.63
C ASP A 90 -13.32 18.04 -12.21
N GLU A 91 -14.41 18.71 -11.83
CA GLU A 91 -15.76 18.36 -12.24
C GLU A 91 -15.90 18.19 -13.76
N LYS A 92 -15.09 18.90 -14.56
CA LYS A 92 -15.10 18.76 -16.02
C LYS A 92 -14.73 17.35 -16.47
N TYR A 93 -13.84 16.66 -15.74
CA TYR A 93 -13.43 15.28 -16.01
C TYR A 93 -14.39 14.27 -15.39
N CYS A 94 -15.02 14.60 -14.25
CA CYS A 94 -16.13 13.81 -13.69
C CYS A 94 -17.30 13.69 -14.65
N ARG A 95 -17.54 14.70 -15.49
CA ARG A 95 -18.65 14.77 -16.46
C ARG A 95 -18.34 14.09 -17.79
N GLU A 96 -17.12 13.59 -17.99
CA GLU A 96 -16.80 12.77 -19.15
C GLU A 96 -17.37 11.36 -18.93
N MET A 97 -18.33 10.98 -19.77
CA MET A 97 -19.20 9.81 -19.60
C MET A 97 -18.49 8.47 -19.27
N PRO A 98 -17.23 8.19 -19.69
CA PRO A 98 -16.52 6.97 -19.29
C PRO A 98 -16.11 6.95 -17.80
N LEU A 99 -15.64 8.07 -17.25
CA LEU A 99 -15.17 8.18 -15.86
C LEU A 99 -16.33 8.28 -14.89
N GLU A 100 -17.38 9.03 -15.25
CA GLU A 100 -18.57 9.22 -14.41
C GLU A 100 -19.25 7.90 -14.05
N LYS A 101 -19.42 7.02 -15.05
CA LYS A 101 -20.07 5.71 -14.87
C LYS A 101 -19.25 4.81 -13.95
N LEU A 102 -17.93 4.81 -14.10
CA LEU A 102 -17.02 3.95 -13.36
C LEU A 102 -16.87 4.41 -11.90
N LEU A 103 -16.90 5.72 -11.64
CA LEU A 103 -16.85 6.30 -10.30
C LEU A 103 -18.18 6.20 -9.52
N LYS A 104 -19.31 6.09 -10.23
CA LYS A 104 -20.65 5.94 -9.62
C LYS A 104 -21.00 4.51 -9.19
N GLU A 105 -20.17 3.51 -9.50
CA GLU A 105 -20.40 2.14 -9.04
C GLU A 105 -20.18 2.03 -7.51
N PRO A 106 -21.23 1.67 -6.73
CA PRO A 106 -21.23 1.79 -5.27
C PRO A 106 -20.27 0.83 -4.54
N VAL A 107 -19.63 -0.10 -5.25
CA VAL A 107 -18.72 -1.11 -4.69
C VAL A 107 -17.30 -0.58 -4.50
N CYS A 108 -16.93 0.54 -5.16
CA CYS A 108 -15.52 0.90 -5.34
C CYS A 108 -15.14 2.29 -4.82
N ALA A 109 -16.09 3.02 -4.19
CA ALA A 109 -15.82 4.29 -3.50
C ALA A 109 -15.29 4.03 -2.08
N ALA A 110 -13.99 4.24 -1.85
CA ALA A 110 -13.46 4.27 -0.50
C ALA A 110 -13.91 5.57 0.19
N SER A 111 -14.07 5.53 1.52
CA SER A 111 -14.59 6.65 2.34
C SER A 111 -13.72 7.92 2.41
N TYR A 112 -12.76 8.06 1.49
CA TYR A 112 -11.70 9.09 1.50
C TYR A 112 -11.48 9.71 0.12
N GLY A 113 -12.45 9.57 -0.79
CA GLY A 113 -12.35 10.10 -2.13
C GLY A 113 -11.45 9.32 -3.08
N TRP A 114 -10.74 8.27 -2.66
CA TRP A 114 -9.92 7.43 -3.56
C TRP A 114 -10.69 6.21 -4.08
N TYR A 115 -10.72 5.98 -5.41
CA TYR A 115 -11.42 4.85 -6.05
C TYR A 115 -10.61 3.55 -6.06
N ASN A 116 -10.99 2.52 -5.31
CA ASN A 116 -10.23 1.26 -5.31
C ASN A 116 -10.62 0.31 -6.45
N SER A 117 -9.90 0.40 -7.57
CA SER A 117 -10.14 -0.49 -8.73
C SER A 117 -9.88 -1.99 -8.50
N ARG A 118 -9.15 -2.38 -7.43
CA ARG A 118 -8.91 -3.79 -7.07
C ARG A 118 -10.01 -4.38 -6.19
N LEU A 119 -10.88 -3.56 -5.60
CA LEU A 119 -11.97 -3.99 -4.71
C LEU A 119 -13.32 -4.17 -5.41
N CYS A 120 -13.38 -3.94 -6.72
CA CYS A 120 -14.53 -4.35 -7.51
C CYS A 120 -14.55 -5.90 -7.56
N GLY A 121 -15.08 -6.51 -6.49
CA GLY A 121 -15.13 -7.95 -6.26
C GLY A 121 -14.29 -8.47 -5.08
N LYS A 122 -14.45 -7.94 -3.86
CA LYS A 122 -14.58 -8.71 -2.58
C LYS A 122 -14.62 -7.77 -1.36
N GLU A 123 -15.49 -8.14 -0.43
CA GLU A 123 -15.92 -7.36 0.73
C GLU A 123 -14.82 -7.10 1.78
N ASN A 124 -15.04 -5.98 2.49
CA ASN A 124 -14.44 -5.49 3.74
C ASN A 124 -13.28 -4.50 3.65
N LEU A 125 -13.56 -3.20 3.88
CA LEU A 125 -12.59 -2.27 4.47
C LEU A 125 -13.25 -1.35 5.51
N LYS A 126 -12.62 -1.28 6.69
CA LYS A 126 -12.90 -0.37 7.82
C LYS A 126 -11.63 0.46 8.09
N PHE A 127 -11.76 1.79 8.02
CA PHE A 127 -10.89 2.90 8.52
C PHE A 127 -9.37 2.85 8.21
N GLY A 128 -8.63 3.91 7.86
CA GLY A 128 -8.90 5.27 7.40
C GLY A 128 -7.61 6.09 7.35
N PHE A 129 -7.28 6.78 6.24
CA PHE A 129 -6.09 7.66 6.16
C PHE A 129 -6.22 8.77 5.09
N PRO A 130 -6.07 10.06 5.45
CA PRO A 130 -6.09 11.16 4.48
C PRO A 130 -4.71 11.80 4.39
N PHE A 131 -3.98 11.73 3.28
CA PHE A 131 -2.77 12.58 3.18
C PHE A 131 -2.30 13.05 1.82
N VAL A 132 -2.97 12.76 0.69
CA VAL A 132 -2.37 13.21 -0.57
C VAL A 132 -3.34 13.74 -1.59
N ASN A 133 -3.57 15.05 -1.50
CA ASN A 133 -4.27 15.79 -2.53
C ASN A 133 -3.30 16.28 -3.63
N ALA A 134 -1.98 16.18 -3.45
CA ALA A 134 -0.98 16.73 -4.37
C ALA A 134 -0.41 15.73 -5.39
N LEU A 135 -0.52 14.43 -5.10
CA LEU A 135 0.07 13.38 -5.94
C LEU A 135 -0.84 13.08 -7.13
N PRO A 136 -0.27 12.60 -8.25
CA PRO A 136 -1.05 12.31 -9.43
C PRO A 136 -2.19 11.36 -9.12
N VAL A 137 -3.32 11.62 -9.78
CA VAL A 137 -4.61 11.05 -9.42
C VAL A 137 -4.64 9.54 -9.63
N LEU A 138 -3.86 8.98 -10.56
CA LEU A 138 -3.85 7.56 -10.87
C LEU A 138 -2.43 7.02 -11.09
N ASN A 139 -1.97 6.05 -10.30
CA ASN A 139 -0.71 5.36 -10.59
C ASN A 139 -0.89 4.40 -11.79
N ALA A 140 -0.40 4.78 -12.95
CA ALA A 140 -0.57 4.07 -14.22
C ALA A 140 0.00 2.64 -14.18
N ASN A 141 1.06 2.39 -13.40
CA ASN A 141 1.67 1.07 -13.29
C ASN A 141 0.81 0.06 -12.51
N TYR A 142 -0.18 0.52 -11.74
CA TYR A 142 -0.97 -0.33 -10.84
C TYR A 142 -2.48 -0.20 -11.00
N ALA A 143 -2.91 0.83 -11.73
CA ALA A 143 -4.29 1.05 -12.11
C ALA A 143 -4.81 -0.10 -12.98
N HIS A 144 -6.11 -0.39 -12.84
CA HIS A 144 -6.78 -1.30 -13.76
C HIS A 144 -6.75 -0.73 -15.18
N LYS A 145 -6.55 -1.60 -16.17
CA LYS A 145 -6.40 -1.22 -17.59
C LYS A 145 -7.59 -0.39 -18.09
N ASP A 146 -8.80 -0.76 -17.70
CA ASP A 146 -10.02 -0.06 -18.12
C ASP A 146 -10.09 1.36 -17.56
N LEU A 147 -9.53 1.58 -16.38
CA LEU A 147 -9.45 2.90 -15.77
C LEU A 147 -8.46 3.79 -16.52
N VAL A 148 -7.29 3.25 -16.85
CA VAL A 148 -6.31 3.94 -17.68
C VAL A 148 -6.89 4.26 -19.05
N GLN A 149 -7.57 3.31 -19.68
CA GLN A 149 -8.24 3.50 -20.97
C GLN A 149 -9.28 4.63 -20.91
N ALA A 150 -10.12 4.66 -19.88
CA ALA A 150 -11.12 5.71 -19.68
C ALA A 150 -10.50 7.10 -19.55
N VAL A 151 -9.34 7.23 -18.87
CA VAL A 151 -8.60 8.49 -18.78
C VAL A 151 -8.08 8.92 -20.14
N LEU A 152 -7.45 8.00 -20.88
CA LEU A 152 -6.94 8.32 -22.22
C LEU A 152 -8.09 8.70 -23.19
N ASP A 153 -9.25 8.08 -23.03
CA ASP A 153 -10.46 8.44 -23.77
C ASP A 153 -10.94 9.86 -23.44
N ALA A 154 -10.91 10.24 -22.17
CA ALA A 154 -11.30 11.58 -21.73
C ALA A 154 -10.37 12.67 -22.29
N TYR A 155 -9.06 12.39 -22.34
CA TYR A 155 -8.09 13.29 -22.97
C TYR A 155 -8.06 13.23 -24.51
N LYS A 156 -8.98 12.46 -25.13
CA LYS A 156 -9.10 12.30 -26.58
C LYS A 156 -7.81 11.85 -27.26
N GLU A 157 -7.02 11.04 -26.57
CA GLU A 157 -5.80 10.46 -27.13
C GLU A 157 -6.16 9.57 -28.35
N GLY A 158 -5.29 9.56 -29.35
CA GLY A 158 -5.54 8.78 -30.57
C GLY A 158 -5.54 7.27 -30.31
N PRO A 159 -6.20 6.47 -31.16
CA PRO A 159 -6.30 5.01 -30.96
C PRO A 159 -4.93 4.32 -30.99
N GLU A 160 -3.99 4.83 -31.78
CA GLU A 160 -2.62 4.29 -31.87
C GLU A 160 -1.78 4.65 -30.64
N GLU A 161 -1.89 5.88 -30.13
CA GLU A 161 -1.26 6.35 -28.89
C GLU A 161 -1.75 5.52 -27.69
N LYS A 162 -3.07 5.34 -27.57
CA LYS A 162 -3.70 4.50 -26.54
C LYS A 162 -3.17 3.07 -26.58
N ARG A 163 -3.13 2.46 -27.77
CA ARG A 163 -2.64 1.10 -27.96
C ARG A 163 -1.18 0.97 -27.54
N ARG A 164 -0.33 1.92 -27.94
CA ARG A 164 1.10 1.96 -27.55
C ARG A 164 1.27 2.08 -26.05
N PHE A 165 0.57 3.02 -25.41
CA PHE A 165 0.65 3.23 -23.97
C PHE A 165 0.14 2.02 -23.16
N LEU A 166 -0.97 1.42 -23.57
CA LEU A 166 -1.48 0.23 -22.90
C LEU A 166 -0.60 -1.01 -23.11
N SER A 167 0.12 -1.11 -24.24
CA SER A 167 1.13 -2.16 -24.42
C SER A 167 2.33 -1.90 -23.51
N LEU A 168 2.80 -0.65 -23.43
CA LEU A 168 3.89 -0.23 -22.55
C LEU A 168 3.64 -0.70 -21.11
N LEU A 169 2.43 -0.48 -20.57
CA LEU A 169 2.04 -0.89 -19.21
C LEU A 169 1.90 -2.41 -19.00
N LYS A 170 1.67 -3.17 -20.07
CA LYS A 170 1.55 -4.65 -20.00
C LYS A 170 2.90 -5.33 -20.05
N ASP A 171 3.73 -4.88 -20.98
CA ASP A 171 4.99 -5.53 -21.32
C ASP A 171 6.15 -4.99 -20.47
N SER A 172 5.96 -3.82 -19.86
CA SER A 172 6.97 -3.15 -19.04
C SER A 172 6.34 -2.21 -18.01
N ARG A 173 7.17 -1.62 -17.16
CA ARG A 173 6.74 -0.56 -16.25
C ARG A 173 7.03 0.78 -16.89
N ALA A 174 6.01 1.62 -17.00
CA ALA A 174 6.13 2.92 -17.63
C ALA A 174 6.77 3.92 -16.67
N ASP A 175 7.62 4.77 -17.22
CA ASP A 175 8.09 6.01 -16.60
C ASP A 175 7.54 7.21 -17.36
N ARG A 176 7.76 8.42 -16.84
CA ARG A 176 7.23 9.64 -17.47
C ARG A 176 7.71 9.81 -18.92
N LYS A 177 8.96 9.45 -19.22
CA LYS A 177 9.58 9.65 -20.54
C LYS A 177 9.00 8.68 -21.58
N SER A 178 9.02 7.39 -21.30
CA SER A 178 8.44 6.34 -22.15
C SER A 178 6.94 6.56 -22.37
N SER A 179 6.24 7.10 -21.36
CA SER A 179 4.83 7.47 -21.45
C SER A 179 4.57 8.62 -22.43
N LEU A 180 5.39 9.68 -22.35
CA LEU A 180 5.33 10.80 -23.31
C LEU A 180 5.56 10.33 -24.74
N GLU A 181 6.54 9.45 -24.94
CA GLU A 181 6.84 8.87 -26.25
C GLU A 181 5.69 7.99 -26.76
N ALA A 182 5.11 7.16 -25.90
CA ALA A 182 3.99 6.28 -26.26
C ALA A 182 2.72 7.07 -26.61
N LEU A 183 2.44 8.14 -25.87
CA LEU A 183 1.29 9.02 -26.09
C LEU A 183 1.54 10.11 -27.13
N ASN A 184 2.78 10.26 -27.64
CA ASN A 184 3.17 11.37 -28.50
C ASN A 184 2.79 12.75 -27.89
N ALA A 185 2.93 12.86 -26.58
CA ALA A 185 2.48 14.00 -25.78
C ALA A 185 3.66 14.92 -25.40
N LYS A 186 3.36 16.19 -25.11
CA LYS A 186 4.34 17.15 -24.57
C LYS A 186 4.53 16.94 -23.07
N GLU A 187 5.67 17.36 -22.52
CA GLU A 187 6.00 17.20 -21.08
C GLU A 187 4.94 17.75 -20.12
N ASN A 188 4.22 18.80 -20.54
CA ASN A 188 3.14 19.45 -19.81
C ASN A 188 1.74 18.96 -20.21
N SER A 189 1.62 17.76 -20.76
CA SER A 189 0.32 17.19 -21.12
C SER A 189 -0.49 16.91 -19.86
N GLY A 190 -1.71 17.46 -19.81
CA GLY A 190 -2.63 17.26 -18.68
C GLY A 190 -3.01 15.81 -18.43
N VAL A 191 -2.83 14.91 -19.41
CA VAL A 191 -3.05 13.47 -19.23
C VAL A 191 -2.06 12.87 -18.22
N LEU A 192 -0.85 13.43 -18.10
CA LEU A 192 0.18 13.02 -17.15
C LEU A 192 0.02 13.67 -15.77
N ASP A 193 -0.79 14.72 -15.66
CA ASP A 193 -1.21 15.20 -14.33
C ASP A 193 -2.18 14.20 -13.70
N PHE A 194 -2.95 13.51 -14.55
CA PHE A 194 -3.81 12.41 -14.14
C PHE A 194 -3.04 11.10 -13.94
N LEU A 195 -2.20 10.74 -14.92
CA LEU A 195 -1.41 9.51 -14.93
C LEU A 195 -0.07 9.73 -14.22
N GLY A 196 -0.01 9.26 -12.98
CA GLY A 196 1.19 9.19 -12.16
C GLY A 196 1.96 7.91 -12.31
N PHE A 197 3.21 7.95 -11.87
CA PHE A 197 4.10 6.78 -11.78
C PHE A 197 4.63 6.58 -10.36
N LYS A 198 3.99 7.27 -9.40
CA LYS A 198 4.31 7.25 -7.99
C LYS A 198 3.25 6.51 -7.20
N THR A 199 3.68 5.61 -6.32
CA THR A 199 2.83 4.93 -5.36
C THR A 199 2.61 5.82 -4.15
N ALA A 200 1.36 6.26 -3.97
CA ALA A 200 1.00 7.12 -2.83
C ALA A 200 0.96 6.36 -1.51
N PHE A 201 0.69 5.05 -1.54
CA PHE A 201 0.60 4.20 -0.36
C PHE A 201 1.26 2.85 -0.61
N TRP A 202 2.33 2.59 0.15
CA TRP A 202 2.97 1.29 0.20
C TRP A 202 2.51 0.53 1.43
N LYS A 203 2.11 -0.72 1.26
CA LYS A 203 2.00 -1.66 2.36
C LYS A 203 3.26 -2.51 2.41
N VAL A 204 3.90 -2.49 3.56
CA VAL A 204 5.03 -3.31 3.98
C VAL A 204 4.47 -4.46 4.80
N THR A 205 4.71 -5.70 4.40
CA THR A 205 4.34 -6.89 5.18
C THR A 205 5.59 -7.72 5.43
N ILE A 206 5.84 -8.07 6.70
CA ILE A 206 6.93 -8.99 7.08
C ILE A 206 6.39 -10.16 7.88
N HIS A 207 7.06 -11.30 7.74
CA HIS A 207 6.74 -12.54 8.44
C HIS A 207 8.01 -13.13 9.08
N LYS A 208 7.94 -13.38 10.39
CA LYS A 208 8.99 -14.07 11.13
C LYS A 208 8.44 -14.81 12.34
N ASP A 209 8.93 -16.02 12.57
CA ASP A 209 8.65 -16.83 13.76
C ASP A 209 7.14 -17.01 14.08
N GLY A 210 6.30 -17.14 13.04
CA GLY A 210 4.85 -17.31 13.17
C GLY A 210 4.09 -16.02 13.52
N TYR A 211 4.72 -14.87 13.32
CA TYR A 211 4.12 -13.55 13.47
C TYR A 211 4.21 -12.76 12.17
N PHE A 212 3.14 -12.04 11.88
CA PHE A 212 3.09 -11.04 10.82
C PHE A 212 3.17 -9.65 11.44
N ALA A 213 3.87 -8.75 10.75
CA ALA A 213 3.81 -7.33 11.01
C ALA A 213 3.57 -6.58 9.70
N GLU A 214 2.69 -5.59 9.73
CA GLU A 214 2.37 -4.73 8.61
C GLU A 214 2.57 -3.27 8.97
N SER A 215 3.05 -2.49 8.01
CA SER A 215 3.02 -1.04 8.04
C SER A 215 2.45 -0.50 6.73
N VAL A 216 1.52 0.45 6.82
CA VAL A 216 1.08 1.22 5.66
C VAL A 216 1.83 2.54 5.69
N MET A 217 2.59 2.81 4.64
CA MET A 217 3.39 4.00 4.43
C MET A 217 2.68 4.91 3.42
N CYS A 218 2.50 6.18 3.78
CA CYS A 218 1.91 7.20 2.92
C CYS A 218 3.00 8.15 2.40
N ALA A 219 3.02 8.42 1.09
CA ALA A 219 3.85 9.44 0.50
C ALA A 219 3.33 10.84 0.88
N VAL A 220 4.18 11.66 1.49
CA VAL A 220 3.88 13.05 1.82
C VAL A 220 4.53 13.93 0.76
N PRO A 221 3.76 14.77 0.04
CA PRO A 221 4.28 15.62 -1.00
C PRO A 221 5.03 16.80 -0.37
N LYS A 222 6.03 17.34 -1.08
CA LYS A 222 6.79 18.51 -0.63
C LYS A 222 5.93 19.77 -0.55
N GLU A 223 5.01 19.92 -1.49
CA GLU A 223 4.06 21.04 -1.58
C GLU A 223 2.70 20.51 -2.07
N ILE A 224 1.63 21.29 -1.87
CA ILE A 224 0.22 20.91 -2.13
C ILE A 224 -0.06 20.54 -3.59
N ASP A 225 0.78 20.95 -4.53
CA ASP A 225 0.67 20.67 -5.96
C ASP A 225 1.97 20.10 -6.56
N SER A 226 2.85 19.57 -5.71
CA SER A 226 4.11 18.97 -6.16
C SER A 226 4.02 17.46 -6.30
N GLN A 227 4.60 16.95 -7.38
CA GLN A 227 4.81 15.52 -7.60
C GLN A 227 6.06 15.00 -6.87
N GLU A 228 6.86 15.88 -6.23
CA GLU A 228 7.99 15.49 -5.39
C GLU A 228 7.52 15.02 -4.02
N ILE A 229 8.08 13.91 -3.56
CA ILE A 229 7.78 13.32 -2.26
C ILE A 229 8.81 13.82 -1.24
N LEU A 230 8.33 14.44 -0.17
CA LEU A 230 9.13 14.87 0.97
C LEU A 230 9.60 13.68 1.80
N GLU A 231 8.67 12.80 2.15
CA GLU A 231 8.91 11.61 2.98
C GLU A 231 7.81 10.57 2.79
N TYR A 232 8.11 9.32 3.15
CA TYR A 232 7.08 8.30 3.37
C TYR A 232 6.80 8.16 4.86
N ARG A 233 5.58 8.42 5.30
CA ARG A 233 5.21 8.38 6.71
C ARG A 233 4.39 7.12 7.03
N PRO A 234 4.72 6.36 8.09
CA PRO A 234 3.86 5.27 8.53
C PRO A 234 2.56 5.85 9.06
N VAL A 235 1.44 5.36 8.55
CA VAL A 235 0.10 5.78 8.95
C VAL A 235 -0.63 4.68 9.71
N GLU A 236 -0.36 3.41 9.38
CA GLU A 236 -0.91 2.26 10.09
C GLU A 236 0.19 1.26 10.44
N ARG A 237 0.05 0.60 11.59
CA ARG A 237 0.84 -0.59 11.94
C ARG A 237 -0.02 -1.66 12.58
N LYS A 238 0.21 -2.91 12.19
CA LYS A 238 -0.47 -4.09 12.75
C LYS A 238 0.55 -5.19 13.03
N ILE A 239 0.40 -5.89 14.15
CA ILE A 239 1.21 -7.07 14.47
C ILE A 239 0.30 -8.15 15.05
N TRP A 240 0.29 -9.33 14.43
CA TRP A 240 -0.53 -10.45 14.87
C TRP A 240 0.23 -11.77 14.73
N ARG A 241 -0.28 -12.80 15.41
CA ARG A 241 0.27 -14.15 15.37
C ARG A 241 -0.55 -14.99 14.42
N VAL A 242 0.09 -15.89 13.68
CA VAL A 242 -0.61 -16.94 12.94
C VAL A 242 -1.20 -17.92 13.95
N THR A 243 -2.52 -18.02 13.97
CA THR A 243 -3.20 -19.15 14.57
C THR A 243 -3.27 -20.24 13.51
N GLU A 244 -2.55 -21.34 13.73
CA GLU A 244 -2.80 -22.58 12.96
C GLU A 244 -4.25 -22.99 13.23
N GLU A 245 -5.05 -23.10 12.16
CA GLU A 245 -6.39 -23.71 12.19
C GLU A 245 -6.30 -25.24 12.28
#